data_AF-A0A930A307-F1
#
_entry.id   AF-A0A930A307-F1
#
_cell.length_a   1.000
_cell.length_b   1.000
_cell.length_c   1.000
_cell.angle_alpha   90.00
_cell.angle_beta   90.00
_cell.angle_gamma   90.00
#
_symmetry.space_group_name_H-M   'P 1'
#
loop_
_entity.id
_entity.type
_entity.pdbx_description
1 polymer ?
#
loop_
_entity_poly.entity_id
_entity_poly.type
_entity_poly.pdbx_seq_one_letter_code
_entity_poly.pdbx_strand_id
1 'polypeptide(L)'
;MNCSKYHWWGNDDDWKECIERYAKDVKEILSHNTKILKNETIEKFLLNIDNINVTSEGRIRIKESLNLNLEDVVEYCKNKISDKNCKISREGKNWICITDDIKILVNACSYMIVSAKKR
;
A
#
# COMPACT_ATOMS: atom_id res chain seq x y z
N MET A 1 -47.36 11.12 21.61
CA MET A 1 -46.14 11.60 20.92
C MET A 1 -45.23 10.39 20.74
N ASN A 2 -45.02 9.96 19.50
CA ASN A 2 -44.27 8.75 19.16
C ASN A 2 -42.81 9.16 18.87
N CYS A 3 -41.92 8.99 19.84
CA CYS A 3 -40.48 9.11 19.59
C CYS A 3 -39.94 7.75 19.12
N SER A 4 -39.36 7.75 17.92
CA SER A 4 -38.70 6.61 17.30
C SER A 4 -37.62 6.00 18.20
N LYS A 5 -37.50 4.66 18.18
CA LYS A 5 -36.70 3.81 19.09
C LYS A 5 -35.19 3.87 18.87
N TYR A 6 -34.68 4.88 18.17
CA TYR A 6 -33.26 5.02 17.82
C TYR A 6 -32.77 6.43 18.20
N HIS A 7 -32.46 6.60 19.49
CA HIS A 7 -31.65 7.73 19.95
C HIS A 7 -30.18 7.37 19.67
N TRP A 8 -29.65 7.89 18.57
CA TRP A 8 -28.24 7.77 18.23
C TRP A 8 -27.43 8.61 19.23
N TRP A 9 -26.68 7.95 20.12
CA TRP A 9 -25.63 8.62 20.89
C TRP A 9 -24.56 9.09 19.90
N GLY A 10 -24.39 10.40 19.77
CA GLY A 10 -23.36 11.00 18.92
C GLY A 10 -23.74 12.28 18.19
N ASN A 11 -24.92 12.84 18.43
CA ASN A 11 -25.35 14.10 17.81
C ASN A 11 -25.59 15.23 18.82
N ASP A 12 -24.98 15.13 20.00
CA ASP A 12 -25.00 16.18 21.01
C ASP A 12 -23.68 16.95 20.93
N ASP A 13 -23.76 18.29 20.93
CA ASP A 13 -22.60 19.19 20.81
C ASP A 13 -21.51 18.94 21.87
N ASP A 14 -21.85 18.23 22.95
CA ASP A 14 -20.96 17.85 24.05
C ASP A 14 -19.75 17.01 23.62
N TRP A 15 -19.88 16.19 22.57
CA TRP A 15 -18.77 15.33 22.08
C TRP A 15 -18.01 15.94 20.90
N LYS A 16 -18.54 17.00 20.30
CA LYS A 16 -17.96 17.63 19.12
C LYS A 16 -16.55 18.12 19.39
N GLU A 17 -16.36 18.80 20.52
CA GLU A 17 -15.05 19.31 20.93
C GLU A 17 -14.05 18.17 21.22
N CYS A 18 -14.50 17.06 21.79
CA CYS A 18 -13.67 15.87 22.01
C CYS A 18 -13.25 15.20 20.69
N ILE A 19 -14.18 15.07 19.73
CA ILE A 19 -13.89 14.50 18.41
C ILE A 19 -12.93 15.40 17.63
N GLU A 20 -13.16 16.72 17.63
CA GLU A 20 -12.30 17.68 16.95
C GLU A 20 -10.89 17.70 17.54
N ARG A 21 -10.77 17.63 18.87
CA ARG A 21 -9.49 17.58 19.58
C ARG A 21 -8.74 16.28 19.29
N TYR A 22 -9.42 15.14 19.34
CA TYR A 22 -8.83 13.85 18.96
C TYR A 22 -8.35 13.85 17.50
N ALA A 23 -9.15 14.40 16.58
CA ALA A 23 -8.75 14.51 15.17
C ALA A 23 -7.54 15.43 14.98
N LYS A 24 -7.42 16.50 15.79
CA LYS A 24 -6.27 17.40 15.80
C LYS A 24 -5.02 16.72 16.34
N ASP A 25 -5.13 16.02 17.46
CA ASP A 25 -4.02 15.26 18.07
C ASP A 25 -3.54 14.16 17.11
N VAL A 26 -4.47 13.44 16.48
CA VAL A 26 -4.14 12.47 15.42
C VAL A 26 -3.43 13.16 14.26
N LYS A 27 -3.94 14.30 13.75
CA LYS A 27 -3.26 15.06 12.67
C LYS A 27 -1.84 15.49 13.05
N GLU A 28 -1.62 15.93 14.28
CA GLU A 28 -0.31 16.34 14.78
C GLU A 28 0.63 15.15 14.95
N ILE A 29 0.16 14.04 15.50
CA ILE A 29 0.92 12.77 15.54
C ILE A 29 1.26 12.32 14.11
N LEU A 30 0.33 12.51 13.18
CA LEU A 30 0.52 12.16 11.77
C LEU A 30 1.49 13.11 11.05
N SER A 31 1.55 14.41 11.39
CA SER A 31 2.51 15.32 10.77
C SER A 31 3.97 15.01 11.13
N HIS A 32 4.18 14.36 12.28
CA HIS A 32 5.52 14.01 12.76
C HIS A 32 5.95 12.56 12.45
N ASN A 33 5.03 11.69 12.01
CA ASN A 33 5.34 10.30 11.67
C ASN A 33 5.69 10.14 10.18
N THR A 34 6.99 10.09 9.86
CA THR A 34 7.50 9.92 8.48
C THR A 34 7.14 8.59 7.80
N LYS A 35 6.61 7.61 8.57
CA LYS A 35 6.11 6.31 8.09
C LYS A 35 4.69 6.34 7.54
N ILE A 36 3.99 7.47 7.63
CA ILE A 36 2.67 7.61 7.03
C ILE A 36 2.81 7.58 5.53
N LEU A 37 1.83 6.91 4.91
CA LEU A 37 1.66 6.74 3.48
C LEU A 37 1.80 8.10 2.80
N LYS A 38 3.03 8.45 2.42
CA LYS A 38 3.26 9.59 1.53
C LYS A 38 2.36 9.33 0.33
N ASN A 39 1.56 10.31 -0.06
CA ASN A 39 0.89 10.33 -1.36
C ASN A 39 1.98 10.50 -2.43
N GLU A 40 2.79 9.47 -2.56
CA GLU A 40 3.81 9.33 -3.57
C GLU A 40 3.11 9.14 -4.91
N THR A 41 3.57 9.86 -5.93
CA THR A 41 3.07 9.73 -7.29
C THR A 41 3.69 8.52 -7.98
N ILE A 42 3.08 8.05 -9.07
CA ILE A 42 3.60 6.89 -9.81
C ILE A 42 5.02 7.18 -10.34
N GLU A 43 5.28 8.40 -10.79
CA GLU A 43 6.60 8.80 -11.29
C GLU A 43 7.66 8.68 -10.21
N LYS A 44 7.33 9.09 -8.98
CA LYS A 44 8.25 9.00 -7.86
C LYS A 44 8.47 7.56 -7.38
N PHE A 45 7.45 6.71 -7.45
CA PHE A 45 7.61 5.28 -7.23
C PHE A 45 8.57 4.66 -8.25
N LEU A 46 8.39 4.96 -9.54
CA LEU A 46 9.25 4.46 -10.62
C LEU A 46 10.69 4.98 -10.51
N LEU A 47 10.90 6.23 -10.08
CA LEU A 47 12.24 6.76 -9.79
C LEU A 47 12.98 6.01 -8.68
N ASN A 48 12.24 5.28 -7.83
CA ASN A 48 12.79 4.49 -6.73
C ASN A 48 12.74 2.97 -7.00
N ILE A 49 12.55 2.56 -8.26
CA ILE A 49 12.44 1.14 -8.62
C ILE A 49 13.68 0.32 -8.22
N ASP A 50 14.86 0.94 -8.23
CA ASP A 50 16.11 0.29 -7.84
C ASP A 50 16.17 -0.06 -6.35
N ASN A 51 15.43 0.68 -5.52
CA ASN A 51 15.29 0.41 -4.09
C ASN A 51 14.37 -0.79 -3.81
N ILE A 52 13.68 -1.32 -4.83
CA ILE A 52 12.84 -2.50 -4.65
C ILE A 52 13.68 -3.71 -4.28
N ASN A 53 13.27 -4.37 -3.20
CA ASN A 53 13.90 -5.59 -2.73
C ASN A 53 12.84 -6.54 -2.17
N VAL A 54 13.25 -7.70 -1.70
CA VAL A 54 12.38 -8.72 -1.14
C VAL A 54 13.15 -9.49 -0.06
N THR A 55 12.44 -10.01 0.94
CA THR A 55 13.07 -10.87 1.94
C THR A 55 13.45 -12.22 1.35
N SER A 56 14.35 -12.94 2.00
CA SER A 56 14.72 -14.33 1.65
C SER A 56 13.50 -15.22 1.45
N GLU A 57 12.55 -15.17 2.39
CA GLU A 57 11.33 -15.98 2.37
C GLU A 57 10.35 -15.48 1.29
N GLY A 58 10.35 -14.17 1.02
CA GLY A 58 9.62 -13.60 -0.10
C GLY A 58 10.13 -14.09 -1.46
N ARG A 59 11.45 -14.23 -1.65
CA ARG A 59 12.02 -14.80 -2.89
C ARG A 59 11.48 -16.19 -3.14
N ILE A 60 11.54 -17.07 -2.13
CA ILE A 60 11.09 -18.46 -2.24
C ILE A 60 9.60 -18.51 -2.64
N ARG A 61 8.74 -17.82 -1.88
CA ARG A 61 7.29 -17.79 -2.14
C ARG A 61 6.94 -17.26 -3.52
N ILE A 62 7.67 -16.26 -4.02
CA ILE A 62 7.43 -15.70 -5.36
C ILE A 62 7.89 -16.66 -6.45
N LYS A 63 9.07 -17.30 -6.30
CA LYS A 63 9.55 -18.32 -7.26
C LYS A 63 8.51 -19.42 -7.43
N GLU A 64 7.99 -19.93 -6.31
CA GLU A 64 6.92 -20.94 -6.29
C GLU A 64 5.62 -20.41 -6.93
N SER A 65 5.16 -19.22 -6.54
CA SER A 65 3.91 -18.63 -7.02
C SER A 65 3.89 -18.37 -8.53
N LEU A 66 5.04 -18.05 -9.12
CA LEU A 66 5.16 -17.78 -10.55
C LEU A 66 5.61 -19.01 -11.35
N ASN A 67 5.96 -20.11 -10.68
CA ASN A 67 6.58 -21.30 -11.26
C ASN A 67 7.81 -20.94 -12.13
N LEU A 68 8.65 -20.04 -11.62
CA LEU A 68 9.82 -19.52 -12.30
C LEU A 68 11.09 -20.16 -11.76
N ASN A 69 11.87 -20.80 -12.63
CA ASN A 69 13.21 -21.27 -12.31
C ASN A 69 14.24 -20.14 -12.55
N LEU A 70 14.00 -18.97 -11.96
CA LEU A 70 14.83 -17.78 -12.14
C LEU A 70 15.83 -17.64 -10.99
N GLU A 71 17.05 -17.25 -11.32
CA GLU A 71 18.10 -16.93 -10.34
C GLU A 71 17.67 -15.71 -9.49
N ASP A 72 17.24 -14.63 -10.15
CA ASP A 72 16.92 -13.34 -9.52
C ASP A 72 15.45 -12.90 -9.75
N VAL A 73 14.66 -13.06 -8.69
CA VAL A 73 13.25 -12.62 -8.64
C VAL A 73 13.10 -11.11 -8.57
N VAL A 74 14.03 -10.42 -7.91
CA VAL A 74 13.94 -8.97 -7.70
C VAL A 74 14.08 -8.28 -9.04
N GLU A 75 15.11 -8.65 -9.79
CA GLU A 75 15.37 -8.10 -11.11
C GLU A 75 14.23 -8.42 -12.09
N TYR A 76 13.68 -9.63 -12.04
CA TYR A 76 12.48 -9.98 -12.81
C TYR A 76 11.29 -9.05 -12.49
N CYS A 77 11.02 -8.82 -11.20
CA CYS A 77 9.90 -7.97 -10.79
C CYS A 77 10.13 -6.50 -11.17
N LYS A 78 11.35 -5.98 -11.00
CA LYS A 78 11.72 -4.62 -11.43
C LYS A 78 11.46 -4.44 -12.93
N ASN A 79 11.93 -5.37 -13.76
CA ASN A 79 11.72 -5.33 -15.20
C ASN A 79 10.23 -5.37 -15.58
N LYS A 80 9.44 -6.20 -14.88
CA LYS A 80 7.98 -6.23 -15.07
C LYS A 80 7.29 -4.93 -14.68
N ILE A 81 7.72 -4.29 -13.58
CA ILE A 81 7.14 -3.02 -13.13
C ILE A 81 7.52 -1.88 -14.09
N SER A 82 8.74 -1.89 -14.63
CA SER A 82 9.24 -0.90 -15.59
C SER A 82 8.64 -0.99 -17.00
N ASP A 83 7.93 -2.08 -17.31
CA ASP A 83 7.30 -2.26 -18.62
C ASP A 83 6.20 -1.21 -18.84
N LYS A 84 6.13 -0.64 -20.05
CA LYS A 84 5.13 0.39 -20.40
C LYS A 84 3.69 -0.10 -20.33
N ASN A 85 3.47 -1.41 -20.44
CA ASN A 85 2.17 -2.04 -20.33
C ASN A 85 1.77 -2.33 -18.87
N CYS A 86 2.68 -2.11 -17.92
CA CYS A 86 2.41 -2.31 -16.50
C CYS A 86 1.42 -1.25 -16.00
N LYS A 87 0.27 -1.72 -15.53
CA LYS A 87 -0.73 -0.87 -14.87
C LYS A 87 -0.38 -0.72 -13.40
N ILE A 88 -0.03 0.49 -13.00
CA ILE A 88 0.39 0.81 -11.63
C ILE A 88 -0.71 1.61 -10.94
N SER A 89 -1.10 1.16 -9.75
CA SER A 89 -2.04 1.87 -8.88
C SER A 89 -1.61 1.77 -7.43
N ARG A 90 -2.18 2.65 -6.60
CA ARG A 90 -1.91 2.69 -5.16
C ARG A 90 -3.16 2.28 -4.38
N GLU A 91 -3.03 1.22 -3.59
CA GLU A 91 -4.09 0.79 -2.66
C GLU A 91 -3.52 0.65 -1.23
N GLY A 92 -4.00 1.49 -0.31
CA GLY A 92 -3.63 1.43 1.11
C GLY A 92 -2.12 1.56 1.33
N LYS A 93 -1.42 0.47 1.71
CA LYS A 93 0.04 0.44 1.95
C LYS A 93 0.90 -0.13 0.81
N ASN A 94 0.28 -0.67 -0.25
CA ASN A 94 0.99 -1.28 -1.37
C ASN A 94 0.77 -0.54 -2.70
N TRP A 95 1.82 -0.42 -3.48
CA TRP A 95 1.77 -0.28 -4.93
C TRP A 95 1.32 -1.62 -5.53
N ILE A 96 0.38 -1.55 -6.45
CA ILE A 96 -0.11 -2.70 -7.22
C ILE A 96 0.34 -2.49 -8.65
N CYS A 97 1.11 -3.45 -9.16
CA CYS A 97 1.63 -3.44 -10.52
C CYS A 97 1.09 -4.67 -11.24
N ILE A 98 0.38 -4.47 -12.34
CA ILE A 98 -0.26 -5.55 -13.11
C ILE A 98 0.30 -5.54 -14.53
N THR A 99 0.95 -6.64 -14.92
CA THR A 99 1.53 -6.84 -16.26
C THR A 99 1.57 -8.33 -16.56
N ASP A 100 1.40 -8.74 -17.83
CA ASP A 100 1.50 -10.14 -18.29
C ASP A 100 0.76 -11.17 -17.42
N ASP A 101 -0.44 -10.81 -16.96
CA ASP A 101 -1.28 -11.60 -16.05
C ASP A 101 -0.63 -11.90 -14.68
N ILE A 102 0.34 -11.11 -14.28
CA ILE A 102 1.00 -11.13 -12.98
C ILE A 102 0.58 -9.89 -12.19
N LYS A 103 0.26 -10.08 -10.92
CA LYS A 103 0.03 -9.01 -9.95
C LYS A 103 1.19 -8.97 -8.96
N ILE A 104 1.92 -7.87 -8.95
CA ILE A 104 3.02 -7.58 -8.03
C ILE A 104 2.56 -6.52 -7.02
N LEU A 105 2.77 -6.79 -5.74
CA LEU A 105 2.47 -5.89 -4.63
C LEU A 105 3.78 -5.45 -4.00
N VAL A 106 4.03 -4.15 -4.00
CA VAL A 106 5.25 -3.56 -3.41
C VAL A 106 4.83 -2.63 -2.27
N ASN A 107 5.41 -2.79 -1.09
CA ASN A 107 5.14 -1.88 0.01
C ASN A 107 5.66 -0.48 -0.34
N ALA A 108 4.81 0.55 -0.19
CA ALA A 108 5.18 1.89 -0.62
C ALA A 108 6.14 2.62 0.33
N CYS A 109 6.26 2.18 1.59
CA CYS A 109 7.16 2.80 2.55
C CYS A 109 8.55 2.15 2.50
N SER A 110 8.62 0.82 2.35
CA SER A 110 9.88 0.08 2.39
C SER A 110 10.38 -0.37 1.02
N TYR A 111 9.61 -0.16 -0.05
CA TYR A 111 9.87 -0.70 -1.39
C TYR A 111 10.06 -2.23 -1.41
N MET A 112 9.59 -2.93 -0.37
CA MET A 112 9.69 -4.39 -0.31
C MET A 112 8.56 -5.05 -1.11
N ILE A 113 8.89 -5.99 -1.99
CA ILE A 113 7.89 -6.85 -2.65
C ILE A 113 7.22 -7.70 -1.58
N VAL A 114 5.91 -7.51 -1.43
CA VAL A 114 5.07 -8.25 -0.48
C VAL A 114 4.58 -9.54 -1.13
N SER A 115 4.24 -9.50 -2.41
CA SER A 115 3.71 -10.64 -3.16
C SER A 115 3.89 -10.42 -4.66
N ALA A 116 4.13 -11.49 -5.40
CA ALA A 116 4.02 -11.52 -6.85
C ALA A 116 3.46 -12.89 -7.25
N LYS A 117 2.36 -12.89 -8.02
CA LYS A 117 1.69 -14.11 -8.45
C LYS A 117 0.89 -13.89 -9.72
N LYS A 118 0.58 -14.96 -10.44
CA LYS A 118 -0.38 -14.92 -11.55
C LYS A 118 -1.77 -14.53 -11.03
N ARG A 119 -2.54 -13.86 -11.87
CA ARG A 119 -3.85 -13.32 -11.53
C ARG A 119 -4.93 -14.40 -11.54
#